data_AF-A0AAD7GZK7-F1
#
_entry.id   AF-A0AAD7GZK7-F1
#
_cell.length_a   1.000
_cell.length_b   1.000
_cell.length_c   1.000
_cell.angle_alpha   90.00
_cell.angle_beta   90.00
_cell.angle_gamma   90.00
#
_symmetry.space_group_name_H-M   'P 1'
#
loop_
_entity.id
_entity.type
_entity.pdbx_description
1 polymer ?
#
loop_
_entity_poly.entity_id
_entity_poly.type
_entity_poly.pdbx_seq_one_letter_code
_entity_poly.pdbx_strand_id
1 'polypeptide(L)'
;MVQYLPLDKAGIISTVLEGALYGFSVLMFLATLWTLTSGRKYAQINIAMVVVACLLFILSTIHIISDIKRIYSGLVLFRDTYPGGPPAWFANVSDPSFVFKNAIYAVQTALGDGVVIYRCYVVWSSIWVIVFPVILWLSVVATGIGGVYILSQPTADSGDIFFQRSGQWITAFYATTLTCNLCATALLAYRLWMIERSVHRSRVGRGLTKPVLMVIIDAGALYSVTLFTALVCFVSKSNGQYVVLDMVTPIISIAFYMVILRIGIAQNSRSREGASTIQRTPLPRSETSNSDRFQPMHVHIERLTEVEIELEGKADEASSHQMSRI
;
A
#
# COMPACT_ATOMS: atom_id res chain seq x y z
N MET A 1 37.15 18.57 -13.08
CA MET A 1 37.53 18.15 -11.72
C MET A 1 36.25 17.74 -11.02
N VAL A 2 35.87 16.46 -11.09
CA VAL A 2 34.69 15.95 -10.38
C VAL A 2 35.11 15.83 -8.92
N GLN A 3 34.56 16.68 -8.06
CA GLN A 3 34.82 16.67 -6.63
C GLN A 3 34.27 15.35 -6.09
N TYR A 4 35.16 14.37 -5.83
CA TYR A 4 34.77 13.08 -5.24
C TYR A 4 34.08 13.35 -3.90
N LEU A 5 32.79 13.01 -3.81
CA LEU A 5 32.01 13.14 -2.58
C LEU A 5 32.58 12.16 -1.54
N PRO A 6 33.21 12.63 -0.46
CA PRO A 6 33.74 11.74 0.59
C PRO A 6 32.62 10.90 1.21
N LEU A 7 32.90 9.65 1.58
CA LEU A 7 31.88 8.70 2.08
C LEU A 7 31.22 9.15 3.39
N ASP A 8 31.97 9.81 4.27
CA ASP A 8 31.49 10.42 5.50
C ASP A 8 30.49 11.56 5.22
N LYS A 9 30.80 12.44 4.24
CA LYS A 9 29.87 13.49 3.80
C LYS A 9 28.64 12.91 3.10
N ALA A 10 28.84 11.89 2.27
CA ALA A 10 27.76 11.19 1.58
C ALA A 10 26.78 10.59 2.59
N GLY A 11 27.28 9.94 3.65
CA GLY A 11 26.44 9.42 4.73
C GLY A 11 25.56 10.49 5.36
N ILE A 12 26.14 11.62 5.80
CA ILE A 12 25.37 12.71 6.43
C ILE A 12 24.29 13.25 5.49
N ILE A 13 24.64 13.54 4.23
CA ILE A 13 23.69 14.05 3.24
C ILE A 13 22.57 13.02 3.01
N SER A 14 22.95 11.74 2.90
CA SER A 14 22.03 10.63 2.69
C SER A 14 20.97 10.56 3.78
N THR A 15 21.37 10.46 5.04
CA THR A 15 20.44 10.30 6.16
C THR A 15 19.57 11.54 6.38
N VAL A 16 20.06 12.74 6.07
CA VAL A 16 19.23 13.96 6.12
C VAL A 16 18.13 13.93 5.05
N LEU A 17 18.48 13.56 3.81
CA LEU A 17 17.51 13.45 2.71
C LEU A 17 16.53 12.30 2.94
N GLU A 18 17.02 11.15 3.42
CA GLU A 18 16.19 10.03 3.83
C GLU A 18 15.22 10.45 4.94
N GLY A 19 15.69 11.17 5.96
CA GLY A 19 14.86 11.69 7.05
C GLY A 19 13.75 12.62 6.59
N ALA A 20 14.04 13.53 5.66
CA ALA A 20 13.03 14.41 5.07
C ALA A 20 11.94 13.62 4.32
N LEU A 21 12.36 12.65 3.49
CA LEU A 21 11.44 11.79 2.73
C LEU A 21 10.65 10.86 3.66
N TYR A 22 11.28 10.34 4.71
CA TYR A 22 10.63 9.52 5.73
C TYR A 22 9.56 10.32 6.48
N GLY A 23 9.83 11.57 6.85
CA GLY A 23 8.82 12.44 7.46
C GLY A 23 7.59 12.60 6.55
N PHE A 24 7.81 12.80 5.25
CA PHE A 24 6.71 12.84 4.28
C PHE A 24 5.98 11.48 4.15
N SER A 25 6.72 10.36 4.17
CA SER A 25 6.15 9.01 4.10
C SER A 25 5.26 8.70 5.31
N VAL A 26 5.62 9.19 6.52
CA VAL A 26 4.81 9.06 7.74
C VAL A 26 3.48 9.80 7.58
N LEU A 27 3.49 11.04 7.08
CA LEU A 27 2.26 11.80 6.85
C LEU A 27 1.35 11.10 5.84
N MET A 28 1.94 10.58 4.75
CA MET A 28 1.22 9.82 3.74
C MET A 28 0.67 8.50 4.28
N PHE A 29 1.39 7.82 5.17
CA PHE A 29 0.92 6.62 5.86
C PHE A 29 -0.31 6.91 6.73
N LEU A 30 -0.26 7.97 7.55
CA LEU A 30 -1.39 8.38 8.39
C LEU A 30 -2.62 8.74 7.54
N ALA A 31 -2.41 9.50 6.46
CA ALA A 31 -3.49 9.82 5.52
C ALA A 31 -4.06 8.56 4.84
N THR A 32 -3.20 7.60 4.51
CA THR A 32 -3.60 6.32 3.90
C THR A 32 -4.45 5.51 4.85
N LEU A 33 -4.01 5.38 6.11
CA LEU A 33 -4.75 4.67 7.15
C LEU A 33 -6.11 5.33 7.40
N TRP A 34 -6.13 6.66 7.55
CA TRP A 34 -7.36 7.43 7.69
C TRP A 34 -8.32 7.20 6.52
N THR A 35 -7.83 7.26 5.28
CA THR A 35 -8.66 7.06 4.08
C THR A 35 -9.25 5.65 4.01
N LEU A 36 -8.50 4.65 4.49
CA LEU A 36 -8.88 3.24 4.40
C LEU A 36 -9.81 2.79 5.54
N THR A 37 -9.78 3.47 6.69
CA THR A 37 -10.60 3.14 7.88
C THR A 37 -11.79 4.08 8.08
N SER A 38 -11.70 5.35 7.68
CA SER A 38 -12.74 6.34 7.98
C SER A 38 -14.06 6.03 7.27
N GLY A 39 -15.14 5.92 8.05
CA GLY A 39 -16.51 5.77 7.55
C GLY A 39 -16.82 4.41 6.92
N ARG A 40 -15.94 3.41 7.04
CA ARG A 40 -16.15 2.05 6.53
C ARG A 40 -16.47 1.08 7.66
N LYS A 41 -17.45 0.20 7.46
CA LYS A 41 -17.64 -0.96 8.35
C LYS A 41 -16.44 -1.90 8.18
N TYR A 42 -16.03 -2.60 9.24
CA TYR A 42 -14.86 -3.51 9.22
C TYR A 42 -14.86 -4.48 8.03
N ALA A 43 -16.05 -5.01 7.66
CA ALA A 43 -16.22 -5.92 6.52
C ALA A 43 -15.91 -5.31 5.13
N GLN A 44 -15.81 -3.99 5.02
CA GLN A 44 -15.50 -3.27 3.76
C GLN A 44 -14.05 -2.78 3.71
N ILE A 45 -13.26 -3.02 4.75
CA ILE A 45 -11.85 -2.64 4.82
C ILE A 45 -11.03 -3.70 4.09
N ASN A 46 -10.19 -3.27 3.14
CA ASN A 46 -9.23 -4.16 2.51
C ASN A 46 -8.05 -4.37 3.47
N ILE A 47 -8.18 -5.35 4.36
CA ILE A 47 -7.19 -5.68 5.40
C ILE A 47 -5.82 -5.95 4.77
N ALA A 48 -5.76 -6.60 3.61
CA ALA A 48 -4.50 -6.86 2.92
C ALA A 48 -3.75 -5.57 2.58
N MET A 49 -4.45 -4.52 2.12
CA MET A 49 -3.83 -3.22 1.84
C MET A 49 -3.35 -2.50 3.10
N VAL A 50 -4.09 -2.62 4.22
CA VAL A 50 -3.66 -2.07 5.52
C VAL A 50 -2.38 -2.78 5.99
N VAL A 51 -2.36 -4.11 5.95
CA VAL A 51 -1.21 -4.91 6.38
C VAL A 51 0.03 -4.54 5.58
N VAL A 52 -0.07 -4.46 4.25
CA VAL A 52 1.04 -4.04 3.40
C VAL A 52 1.49 -2.60 3.72
N ALA A 53 0.56 -1.67 3.92
CA ALA A 53 0.89 -0.29 4.27
C ALA A 53 1.69 -0.21 5.59
N CYS A 54 1.29 -1.00 6.60
CA CYS A 54 1.99 -1.12 7.87
C CYS A 54 3.37 -1.80 7.70
N LEU A 55 3.47 -2.85 6.90
CA LEU A 55 4.75 -3.51 6.62
C LEU A 55 5.76 -2.57 5.97
N LEU A 56 5.35 -1.80 4.94
CA LEU A 56 6.21 -0.81 4.31
C LEU A 56 6.61 0.31 5.27
N PHE A 57 5.71 0.73 6.17
CA PHE A 57 6.01 1.72 7.19
C PHE A 57 7.05 1.20 8.21
N ILE A 58 6.87 -0.03 8.71
CA ILE A 58 7.78 -0.66 9.67
C ILE A 58 9.16 -0.85 9.04
N LEU A 59 9.23 -1.36 7.81
CA LEU A 59 10.51 -1.55 7.12
C LEU A 59 11.24 -0.22 6.87
N SER A 60 10.52 0.81 6.43
CA SER A 60 11.09 2.14 6.25
C SER A 60 11.62 2.73 7.57
N THR A 61 10.93 2.45 8.68
CA THR A 61 11.35 2.89 10.01
C THR A 61 12.59 2.14 10.50
N ILE A 62 12.65 0.83 10.27
CA ILE A 62 13.83 0.01 10.61
C ILE A 62 15.04 0.47 9.78
N HIS A 63 14.83 0.80 8.50
CA HIS A 63 15.88 1.27 7.60
C HIS A 63 16.52 2.57 8.11
N ILE A 64 15.72 3.62 8.36
CA ILE A 64 16.26 4.90 8.83
C ILE A 64 16.90 4.81 10.23
N ILE A 65 16.35 3.97 11.12
CA ILE A 65 16.97 3.73 12.44
C ILE A 65 18.35 3.06 12.26
N SER A 66 18.46 2.11 11.33
CA SER A 66 19.73 1.45 11.03
C SER A 66 20.74 2.43 10.45
N ASP A 67 20.28 3.36 9.62
CA ASP A 67 21.11 4.39 9.00
C ASP A 67 21.65 5.40 10.03
N ILE A 68 20.77 5.90 10.91
CA ILE A 68 21.15 6.78 12.03
C ILE A 68 22.15 6.08 12.95
N LYS A 69 21.90 4.82 13.32
CA LYS A 69 22.82 4.03 14.17
C LYS A 69 24.20 3.92 13.54
N ARG A 70 24.26 3.66 12.23
CA ARG A 70 25.53 3.55 11.53
C ARG A 70 26.29 4.87 11.49
N ILE A 71 25.60 5.98 11.22
CA ILE A 71 26.22 7.31 11.23
C ILE A 71 26.76 7.65 12.61
N TYR A 72 25.96 7.42 13.64
CA TYR A 72 26.38 7.63 15.02
C TYR A 72 27.62 6.80 15.37
N SER A 73 27.63 5.51 15.01
CA SER A 73 28.79 4.65 15.23
C SER A 73 30.04 5.13 14.49
N GLY A 74 29.91 5.49 13.21
CA GLY A 74 31.05 5.88 12.37
C GLY A 74 31.63 7.26 12.70
N LEU A 75 30.78 8.23 13.06
CA LEU A 75 31.19 9.62 13.29
C LEU A 75 31.41 9.98 14.77
N VAL A 76 30.82 9.23 15.71
CA VAL A 76 30.89 9.54 17.14
C VAL A 76 31.64 8.46 17.90
N LEU A 77 31.19 7.20 17.87
CA LEU A 77 31.78 6.13 18.69
C LEU A 77 33.17 5.71 18.23
N PHE A 78 33.32 5.50 16.92
CA PHE A 78 34.53 4.91 16.32
C PHE A 78 35.40 5.91 15.57
N ARG A 79 35.14 7.22 15.75
CA ARG A 79 35.80 8.30 15.02
C ARG A 79 37.33 8.22 15.10
N ASP A 80 37.85 8.10 16.31
CA ASP A 80 39.29 8.15 16.59
C ASP A 80 39.89 6.76 16.85
N THR A 81 39.04 5.74 17.00
CA THR A 81 39.44 4.37 17.37
C THR A 81 39.42 3.39 16.20
N TYR A 82 38.71 3.68 15.11
CA TYR A 82 38.71 2.80 13.93
C TYR A 82 39.97 3.01 13.07
N PRO A 83 40.69 1.95 12.68
CA PRO A 83 41.83 2.06 11.79
C PRO A 83 41.44 2.69 10.45
N GLY A 84 42.02 3.85 10.11
CA GLY A 84 41.66 4.62 8.91
C GLY A 84 40.50 5.61 9.07
N GLY A 85 39.99 5.78 10.29
CA GLY A 85 38.99 6.80 10.65
C GLY A 85 37.59 6.56 10.05
N PRO A 86 36.71 7.57 10.11
CA PRO A 86 35.33 7.45 9.63
C PRO A 86 35.18 7.04 8.16
N PRO A 87 36.02 7.50 7.20
CA PRO A 87 35.92 7.05 5.82
C PRO A 87 36.15 5.53 5.65
N ALA A 88 37.05 4.93 6.44
CA ALA A 88 37.29 3.49 6.42
C ALA A 88 36.14 2.69 7.03
N TRP A 89 35.45 3.24 8.04
CA TRP A 89 34.22 2.66 8.59
C TRP A 89 33.09 2.62 7.54
N PHE A 90 32.88 3.71 6.82
CA PHE A 90 31.84 3.77 5.78
C PHE A 90 32.20 2.95 4.53
N ALA A 91 33.48 2.77 4.24
CA ALA A 91 33.97 1.89 3.17
C ALA A 91 33.77 0.40 3.50
N ASN A 92 33.62 0.02 4.78
CA ASN A 92 33.39 -1.37 5.15
C ASN A 92 31.96 -1.82 4.80
N VAL A 93 31.82 -2.44 3.64
CA VAL A 93 30.56 -2.97 3.09
C VAL A 93 30.15 -4.31 3.71
N SER A 94 31.08 -5.01 4.37
CA SER A 94 30.80 -6.28 5.07
C SER A 94 30.41 -6.08 6.53
N ASP A 95 30.34 -4.84 7.00
CA ASP A 95 29.80 -4.54 8.32
C ASP A 95 28.36 -5.08 8.45
N PRO A 96 28.01 -5.80 9.53
CA PRO A 96 26.67 -6.34 9.72
C PRO A 96 25.55 -5.31 9.59
N SER A 97 25.80 -4.05 9.95
CA SER A 97 24.83 -2.96 9.80
C SER A 97 24.62 -2.59 8.32
N PHE A 98 25.67 -2.62 7.48
CA PHE A 98 25.54 -2.43 6.02
C PHE A 98 24.73 -3.56 5.40
N VAL A 99 25.06 -4.81 5.74
CA VAL A 99 24.39 -5.99 5.19
C VAL A 99 22.92 -6.02 5.61
N PHE A 100 22.63 -5.75 6.89
CA PHE A 100 21.27 -5.68 7.42
C PHE A 100 20.45 -4.58 6.72
N LYS A 101 21.02 -3.39 6.54
CA LYS A 101 20.36 -2.30 5.80
C LYS A 101 19.98 -2.71 4.37
N ASN A 102 20.92 -3.31 3.64
CA ASN A 102 20.68 -3.76 2.27
C ASN A 102 19.64 -4.90 2.21
N ALA A 103 19.59 -5.77 3.21
CA ALA A 103 18.56 -6.80 3.32
C ALA A 103 17.16 -6.19 3.50
N ILE A 104 17.02 -5.19 4.38
CA ILE A 104 15.76 -4.46 4.58
C ILE A 104 15.34 -3.76 3.28
N TYR A 105 16.27 -3.10 2.60
CA TYR A 105 16.03 -2.47 1.30
C TYR A 105 15.54 -3.49 0.25
N ALA A 106 16.18 -4.66 0.15
CA ALA A 106 15.78 -5.71 -0.79
C ALA A 106 14.37 -6.25 -0.49
N VAL A 107 14.06 -6.48 0.79
CA VAL A 107 12.72 -6.92 1.22
C VAL A 107 11.67 -5.86 0.91
N GLN A 108 11.95 -4.58 1.19
CA GLN A 108 11.03 -3.48 0.93
C GLN A 108 10.78 -3.29 -0.57
N THR A 109 11.83 -3.42 -1.39
CA THR A 109 11.74 -3.41 -2.87
C THR A 109 10.85 -4.56 -3.36
N ALA A 110 11.11 -5.79 -2.90
CA ALA A 110 10.30 -6.95 -3.29
C ALA A 110 8.83 -6.79 -2.88
N LEU A 111 8.55 -6.26 -1.68
CA LEU A 111 7.18 -5.98 -1.26
C LEU A 111 6.52 -4.90 -2.11
N GLY A 112 7.25 -3.83 -2.44
CA GLY A 112 6.77 -2.76 -3.33
C GLY A 112 6.36 -3.30 -4.70
N ASP A 113 7.29 -3.96 -5.39
CA ASP A 113 7.07 -4.54 -6.72
C ASP A 113 5.94 -5.58 -6.69
N GLY A 114 5.91 -6.45 -5.67
CA GLY A 114 4.90 -7.48 -5.50
C GLY A 114 3.48 -6.91 -5.40
N VAL A 115 3.30 -5.75 -4.77
CA VAL A 115 1.97 -5.15 -4.67
C VAL A 115 1.52 -4.52 -5.98
N VAL A 116 2.43 -3.94 -6.76
CA VAL A 116 2.08 -3.44 -8.11
C VAL A 116 1.59 -4.61 -8.97
N ILE A 117 2.27 -5.77 -8.90
CA ILE A 117 1.86 -7.00 -9.59
C ILE A 117 0.51 -7.50 -9.08
N TYR A 118 0.29 -7.56 -7.75
CA TYR A 118 -0.99 -7.95 -7.17
C TYR A 118 -2.14 -7.05 -7.66
N ARG A 119 -1.92 -5.73 -7.73
CA ARG A 119 -2.93 -4.81 -8.27
C ARG A 119 -3.19 -5.07 -9.75
N CYS A 120 -2.15 -5.35 -10.53
CA CYS A 120 -2.30 -5.74 -11.92
C CYS A 120 -3.17 -7.00 -12.07
N TYR A 121 -2.92 -8.03 -11.24
CA TYR A 121 -3.74 -9.25 -11.19
C TYR A 121 -5.22 -8.97 -10.94
N VAL A 122 -5.53 -8.18 -9.91
CA VAL A 122 -6.92 -7.86 -9.52
C VAL A 122 -7.67 -7.13 -10.65
N VAL A 123 -7.00 -6.26 -11.42
CA VAL A 123 -7.64 -5.48 -12.49
C VAL A 123 -7.76 -6.28 -13.81
N TRP A 124 -6.81 -7.17 -14.08
CA TRP A 124 -6.86 -8.02 -15.28
C TRP A 124 -7.77 -9.24 -15.12
N SER A 125 -7.94 -9.75 -13.90
CA SER A 125 -8.69 -10.98 -13.61
C SER A 125 -8.22 -12.20 -14.42
N SER A 126 -6.97 -12.19 -14.89
CA SER A 126 -6.36 -13.26 -15.68
C SER A 126 -4.91 -13.48 -15.25
N ILE A 127 -4.57 -14.73 -14.93
CA ILE A 127 -3.23 -15.12 -14.46
C ILE A 127 -2.19 -14.98 -15.58
N TRP A 128 -2.58 -15.22 -16.83
CA TRP A 128 -1.65 -15.26 -17.97
C TRP A 128 -0.88 -13.93 -18.19
N VAL A 129 -1.50 -12.80 -17.86
CA VAL A 129 -0.90 -11.47 -18.07
C VAL A 129 0.15 -11.14 -17.00
N ILE A 130 0.04 -11.75 -15.81
CA ILE A 130 0.96 -11.48 -14.69
C ILE A 130 2.13 -12.47 -14.61
N VAL A 131 2.14 -13.54 -15.40
CA VAL A 131 3.23 -14.53 -15.41
C VAL A 131 4.58 -13.86 -15.65
N PHE A 132 4.65 -12.97 -16.66
CA PHE A 132 5.89 -12.29 -17.00
C PHE A 132 6.39 -11.35 -15.87
N PRO A 133 5.57 -10.43 -15.32
CA PRO A 133 5.97 -9.65 -14.13
C PRO A 133 6.36 -10.49 -12.91
N VAL A 134 5.70 -11.63 -12.69
CA VAL A 134 6.02 -12.54 -11.56
C VAL A 134 7.39 -13.19 -11.74
N ILE A 135 7.75 -13.61 -12.96
CA ILE A 135 9.10 -14.14 -13.25
C ILE A 135 10.18 -13.08 -13.01
N LEU A 136 9.92 -11.84 -13.42
CA LEU A 136 10.82 -10.71 -13.13
C LEU A 136 10.93 -10.47 -11.62
N TRP A 137 9.82 -10.52 -10.90
CA TRP A 137 9.80 -10.36 -9.45
C TRP A 137 10.59 -11.45 -8.71
N LEU A 138 10.47 -12.71 -9.13
CA LEU A 138 11.30 -13.79 -8.59
C LEU A 138 12.79 -13.55 -8.87
N SER A 139 13.12 -12.95 -10.01
CA SER A 139 14.48 -12.54 -10.35
C SER A 139 14.98 -11.40 -9.45
N VAL A 140 14.13 -10.45 -9.07
CA VAL A 140 14.45 -9.40 -8.07
C VAL A 140 14.77 -10.02 -6.71
N VAL A 141 13.95 -10.98 -6.25
CA VAL A 141 14.19 -11.68 -4.99
C VAL A 141 15.52 -12.46 -5.04
N ALA A 142 15.76 -13.21 -6.11
CA ALA A 142 17.00 -14.00 -6.27
C ALA A 142 18.25 -13.11 -6.32
N THR A 143 18.21 -12.03 -7.11
CA THR A 143 19.34 -11.08 -7.21
C THR A 143 19.55 -10.30 -5.92
N GLY A 144 18.49 -9.98 -5.17
CA GLY A 144 18.57 -9.34 -3.86
C GLY A 144 19.23 -10.24 -2.82
N ILE A 145 18.82 -11.52 -2.73
CA ILE A 145 19.45 -12.50 -1.85
C ILE A 145 20.93 -12.70 -2.23
N GLY A 146 21.22 -12.87 -3.52
CA GLY A 146 22.59 -13.01 -4.01
C GLY A 146 23.46 -11.80 -3.69
N GLY A 147 22.94 -10.58 -3.85
CA GLY A 147 23.62 -9.34 -3.50
C GLY A 147 23.95 -9.26 -2.00
N VAL A 148 22.96 -9.49 -1.14
CA VAL A 148 23.16 -9.48 0.33
C VAL A 148 24.15 -10.56 0.76
N TYR A 149 24.06 -11.76 0.19
CA TYR A 149 24.97 -12.87 0.48
C TYR A 149 26.42 -12.54 0.12
N ILE A 150 26.66 -11.95 -1.06
CA ILE A 150 28.00 -11.55 -1.48
C ILE A 150 28.55 -10.42 -0.59
N LEU A 151 27.71 -9.45 -0.21
CA LEU A 151 28.10 -8.37 0.71
C LEU A 151 28.47 -8.91 2.11
N SER A 152 27.81 -9.99 2.55
CA SER A 152 28.05 -10.61 3.86
C SER A 152 29.35 -11.40 3.97
N GLN A 153 30.01 -11.72 2.85
CA GLN A 153 31.24 -12.51 2.86
C GLN A 153 32.48 -11.63 3.09
N PRO A 154 33.22 -11.83 4.20
CA PRO A 154 34.50 -11.17 4.43
C PRO A 154 35.57 -11.83 3.56
N THR A 155 35.67 -11.42 2.30
CA THR A 155 36.70 -11.90 1.39
C THR A 155 37.84 -10.89 1.37
N ALA A 156 39.10 -11.30 1.23
CA ALA A 156 40.27 -10.39 1.30
C ALA A 156 40.24 -9.21 0.29
N ASP A 157 39.38 -9.27 -0.72
CA ASP A 157 39.14 -8.23 -1.74
C ASP A 157 37.84 -7.41 -1.51
N SER A 158 37.20 -7.50 -0.34
CA SER A 158 35.87 -6.92 -0.02
C SER A 158 35.85 -5.40 0.22
N GLY A 159 36.81 -4.66 -0.32
CA GLY A 159 36.96 -3.23 -0.03
C GLY A 159 35.86 -2.34 -0.60
N ASP A 160 35.06 -2.82 -1.58
CA ASP A 160 34.14 -1.94 -2.31
C ASP A 160 32.95 -2.67 -2.96
N ILE A 161 31.78 -2.03 -2.96
CA ILE A 161 30.58 -2.48 -3.71
C ILE A 161 30.81 -2.51 -5.23
N PHE A 162 31.81 -1.77 -5.73
CA PHE A 162 32.13 -1.67 -7.14
C PHE A 162 33.01 -2.81 -7.68
N PHE A 163 33.39 -3.78 -6.84
CA PHE A 163 34.13 -4.94 -7.28
C PHE A 163 33.33 -5.79 -8.27
N GLN A 164 33.99 -6.44 -9.23
CA GLN A 164 33.34 -7.06 -10.40
C GLN A 164 32.22 -8.05 -10.03
N ARG A 165 32.42 -8.85 -8.96
CA ARG A 165 31.43 -9.83 -8.51
C ARG A 165 30.23 -9.17 -7.82
N SER A 166 30.46 -8.30 -6.85
CA SER A 166 29.40 -7.56 -6.14
C SER A 166 28.61 -6.66 -7.09
N GLY A 167 29.31 -5.99 -8.00
CA GLY A 167 28.70 -5.08 -8.95
C GLY A 167 27.83 -5.77 -9.99
N GLN A 168 28.11 -7.01 -10.39
CA GLN A 168 27.23 -7.79 -11.26
C GLN A 168 25.88 -8.07 -10.59
N TRP A 169 25.87 -8.49 -9.32
CA TRP A 169 24.64 -8.76 -8.57
C TRP A 169 23.83 -7.49 -8.32
N ILE A 170 24.50 -6.40 -7.92
CA ILE A 170 23.85 -5.11 -7.66
C ILE A 170 23.28 -4.53 -8.96
N THR A 171 24.02 -4.58 -10.06
CA THR A 171 23.53 -4.12 -11.38
C THR A 171 22.35 -4.96 -11.84
N ALA A 172 22.42 -6.29 -11.68
CA ALA A 172 21.31 -7.18 -12.01
C ALA A 172 20.08 -6.89 -11.15
N PHE A 173 20.25 -6.62 -9.86
CA PHE A 173 19.17 -6.23 -8.96
C PHE A 173 18.49 -4.94 -9.45
N TYR A 174 19.25 -3.87 -9.70
CA TYR A 174 18.69 -2.61 -10.21
C TYR A 174 18.02 -2.75 -11.57
N ALA A 175 18.63 -3.47 -12.51
CA ALA A 175 18.07 -3.68 -13.84
C ALA A 175 16.76 -4.49 -13.78
N THR A 176 16.73 -5.56 -12.97
CA THR A 176 15.56 -6.42 -12.84
C THR A 176 14.41 -5.72 -12.13
N THR A 177 14.65 -4.99 -11.03
CA THR A 177 13.58 -4.24 -10.34
C THR A 177 13.06 -3.08 -11.19
N LEU A 178 13.93 -2.35 -11.90
CA LEU A 178 13.52 -1.30 -12.83
C LEU A 178 12.64 -1.86 -13.95
N THR A 179 13.04 -2.98 -14.54
CA THR A 179 12.25 -3.66 -15.58
C THR A 179 10.93 -4.18 -15.03
N CYS A 180 10.95 -4.81 -13.85
CA CYS A 180 9.76 -5.32 -13.17
C CYS A 180 8.75 -4.19 -12.92
N ASN A 181 9.21 -3.08 -12.33
CA ASN A 181 8.36 -1.93 -12.01
C ASN A 181 7.80 -1.26 -13.27
N LEU A 182 8.61 -1.06 -14.32
CA LEU A 182 8.15 -0.50 -15.58
C LEU A 182 7.11 -1.40 -16.25
N CYS A 183 7.38 -2.70 -16.33
CA CYS A 183 6.45 -3.66 -16.93
C CYS A 183 5.14 -3.75 -16.15
N ALA A 184 5.20 -3.83 -14.81
CA ALA A 184 4.02 -3.91 -13.97
C ALA A 184 3.18 -2.61 -14.03
N THR A 185 3.84 -1.45 -13.99
CA THR A 185 3.19 -0.14 -14.13
C THR A 185 2.57 0.03 -15.52
N ALA A 186 3.28 -0.31 -16.59
CA ALA A 186 2.77 -0.22 -17.96
C ALA A 186 1.55 -1.13 -18.20
N LEU A 187 1.59 -2.37 -17.72
CA LEU A 187 0.48 -3.31 -17.80
C LEU A 187 -0.75 -2.81 -17.03
N LEU A 188 -0.54 -2.25 -15.84
CA LEU A 188 -1.60 -1.66 -15.04
C LEU A 188 -2.20 -0.44 -15.75
N ALA A 189 -1.36 0.49 -16.22
CA ALA A 189 -1.78 1.70 -16.92
C ALA A 189 -2.55 1.37 -18.21
N TYR A 190 -2.04 0.44 -19.02
CA TYR A 190 -2.67 0.01 -20.26
C TYR A 190 -4.07 -0.58 -20.01
N ARG A 191 -4.21 -1.42 -18.99
CA ARG A 191 -5.50 -2.01 -18.62
C ARG A 191 -6.51 -0.97 -18.17
N LEU A 192 -6.09 -0.03 -17.32
CA LEU A 192 -6.95 1.06 -16.88
C LEU A 192 -7.41 1.91 -18.08
N TRP A 193 -6.51 2.18 -19.02
CA TRP A 193 -6.84 2.90 -20.24
C TRP A 193 -7.85 2.14 -21.12
N MET A 194 -7.70 0.82 -21.26
CA MET A 194 -8.67 0.01 -21.99
C MET A 194 -10.06 0.04 -21.34
N ILE A 195 -10.13 -0.07 -20.01
CA ILE A 195 -11.39 0.01 -19.26
C ILE A 195 -12.04 1.38 -19.47
N GLU A 196 -11.26 2.47 -19.37
CA GLU A 196 -11.76 3.81 -19.64
C GLU A 196 -12.33 3.92 -21.05
N ARG A 197 -11.59 3.45 -22.07
CA ARG A 197 -12.03 3.52 -23.47
C ARG A 197 -13.32 2.74 -23.72
N SER A 198 -13.51 1.61 -23.03
CA SER A 198 -14.74 0.83 -23.09
C SER A 198 -15.92 1.56 -22.45
N VAL A 199 -15.73 2.14 -21.25
CA VAL A 199 -16.78 2.87 -20.53
C VAL A 199 -17.16 4.18 -21.26
N HIS A 200 -16.20 4.86 -21.87
CA HIS A 200 -16.45 6.13 -22.57
C HIS A 200 -17.31 5.96 -23.83
N ARG A 201 -17.31 4.77 -24.44
CA ARG A 201 -18.24 4.41 -25.53
C ARG A 201 -19.68 4.23 -25.05
N SER A 202 -19.90 4.04 -23.74
CA SER A 202 -21.20 3.66 -23.18
C SER A 202 -21.86 4.75 -22.31
N ARG A 203 -21.15 5.78 -21.83
CA ARG A 203 -21.73 6.90 -21.06
C ARG A 203 -21.05 8.25 -21.36
N VAL A 204 -21.85 9.31 -21.50
CA VAL A 204 -21.46 10.74 -21.63
C VAL A 204 -20.98 11.34 -20.28
N GLY A 205 -20.58 10.50 -19.32
CA GLY A 205 -20.16 10.93 -17.97
C GLY A 205 -18.65 11.11 -17.86
N ARG A 206 -18.19 12.22 -17.25
CA ARG A 206 -16.78 12.57 -17.01
C ARG A 206 -15.96 11.37 -16.51
N GLY A 207 -14.83 11.10 -17.19
CA GLY A 207 -13.91 10.00 -16.88
C GLY A 207 -13.20 10.17 -15.53
N LEU A 208 -13.80 9.68 -14.44
CA LEU A 208 -13.17 9.62 -13.12
C LEU A 208 -11.93 8.69 -13.06
N THR A 209 -11.71 7.86 -14.08
CA THR A 209 -10.55 6.96 -14.19
C THR A 209 -9.28 7.65 -14.66
N LYS A 210 -9.37 8.73 -15.45
CA LYS A 210 -8.19 9.49 -15.92
C LYS A 210 -7.28 9.95 -14.79
N PRO A 211 -7.80 10.63 -13.75
CA PRO A 211 -6.91 11.09 -12.69
C PRO A 211 -6.45 9.96 -11.75
N VAL A 212 -7.05 8.76 -11.79
CA VAL A 212 -6.47 7.58 -11.11
C VAL A 212 -5.30 7.03 -11.91
N LEU A 213 -5.46 6.94 -13.24
CA LEU A 213 -4.41 6.52 -14.16
C LEU A 213 -3.18 7.43 -14.07
N MET A 214 -3.37 8.76 -14.06
CA MET A 214 -2.28 9.72 -13.91
C MET A 214 -1.48 9.50 -12.63
N VAL A 215 -2.14 9.33 -11.48
CA VAL A 215 -1.42 9.09 -10.21
C VAL A 215 -0.64 7.77 -10.22
N ILE A 216 -1.16 6.73 -10.86
CA ILE A 216 -0.43 5.46 -11.00
C ILE A 216 0.82 5.65 -11.86
N ILE A 217 0.71 6.40 -12.95
CA ILE A 217 1.83 6.72 -13.83
C ILE A 217 2.84 7.60 -13.10
N ASP A 218 2.40 8.63 -12.38
CA ASP A 218 3.27 9.53 -11.62
C ASP A 218 4.03 8.80 -10.52
N ALA A 219 3.35 7.93 -9.77
CA ALA A 219 3.99 7.11 -8.73
C ALA A 219 4.97 6.09 -9.31
N GLY A 220 4.61 5.43 -10.41
CA GLY A 220 5.50 4.49 -11.09
C GLY A 220 6.70 5.19 -11.72
N ALA A 221 6.51 6.37 -12.30
CA ALA A 221 7.56 7.19 -12.88
C ALA A 221 8.52 7.71 -11.81
N LEU A 222 8.00 8.20 -10.67
CA LEU A 222 8.82 8.64 -9.53
C LEU A 222 9.77 7.51 -9.12
N TYR A 223 9.25 6.31 -8.90
CA TYR A 223 10.05 5.18 -8.49
C TYR A 223 11.05 4.72 -9.56
N SER A 224 10.63 4.62 -10.83
CA SER A 224 11.51 4.25 -11.95
C SER A 224 12.63 5.27 -12.18
N VAL A 225 12.36 6.57 -12.03
CA VAL A 225 13.39 7.62 -12.14
C VAL A 225 14.42 7.45 -11.03
N THR A 226 13.98 7.24 -9.77
CA THR A 226 14.91 7.03 -8.66
C THR A 226 15.77 5.78 -8.86
N LEU A 227 15.19 4.65 -9.30
CA LEU A 227 15.95 3.43 -9.61
C LEU A 227 16.93 3.64 -10.76
N PHE A 228 16.53 4.37 -11.80
CA PHE A 228 17.40 4.70 -12.91
C PHE A 228 18.56 5.58 -12.46
N THR A 229 18.30 6.60 -11.62
CA THR A 229 19.36 7.42 -11.02
C THR A 229 20.31 6.58 -10.18
N ALA A 230 19.80 5.63 -9.37
CA ALA A 230 20.64 4.70 -8.61
C ALA A 230 21.53 3.87 -9.54
N LEU A 231 20.95 3.28 -10.59
CA LEU A 231 21.70 2.50 -11.58
C LEU A 231 22.81 3.33 -12.25
N VAL A 232 22.51 4.57 -12.66
CA VAL A 232 23.49 5.47 -13.27
C VAL A 232 24.60 5.84 -12.28
N CYS A 233 24.27 6.16 -11.03
CA CYS A 233 25.25 6.43 -9.98
C CYS A 233 26.15 5.21 -9.72
N PHE A 234 25.57 4.01 -9.72
CA PHE A 234 26.29 2.75 -9.54
C PHE A 234 27.27 2.49 -10.69
N VAL A 235 26.80 2.55 -11.95
CA VAL A 235 27.65 2.31 -13.14
C VAL A 235 28.76 3.36 -13.27
N SER A 236 28.49 4.60 -12.85
CA SER A 236 29.49 5.67 -12.84
C SER A 236 30.52 5.56 -11.71
N LYS A 237 30.40 4.54 -10.84
CA LYS A 237 31.23 4.35 -9.64
C LYS A 237 31.26 5.58 -8.73
N SER A 238 30.11 6.24 -8.59
CA SER A 238 29.97 7.46 -7.77
C SER A 238 29.47 7.12 -6.37
N ASN A 239 30.07 7.73 -5.35
CA ASN A 239 29.60 7.67 -3.97
C ASN A 239 28.19 8.25 -3.80
N GLY A 240 27.67 8.99 -4.79
CA GLY A 240 26.27 9.41 -4.84
C GLY A 240 25.29 8.22 -4.84
N GLN A 241 25.75 7.02 -5.18
CA GLN A 241 24.97 5.80 -5.11
C GLN A 241 24.39 5.54 -3.70
N TYR A 242 25.18 5.75 -2.65
CA TYR A 242 24.72 5.53 -1.28
C TYR A 242 23.59 6.50 -0.91
N VAL A 243 23.71 7.75 -1.35
CA VAL A 243 22.68 8.79 -1.17
C VAL A 243 21.38 8.40 -1.84
N VAL A 244 21.46 8.00 -3.11
CA VAL A 244 20.24 7.64 -3.87
C VAL A 244 19.62 6.37 -3.30
N LEU A 245 20.42 5.38 -2.90
CA LEU A 245 19.93 4.12 -2.31
C LEU A 245 19.08 4.39 -1.07
N ASP A 246 19.54 5.23 -0.15
CA ASP A 246 18.80 5.52 1.09
C ASP A 246 17.52 6.32 0.82
N MET A 247 17.52 7.17 -0.21
CA MET A 247 16.31 7.86 -0.67
C MET A 247 15.28 6.91 -1.29
N VAL A 248 15.69 5.80 -1.91
CA VAL A 248 14.77 4.86 -2.59
C VAL A 248 13.80 4.23 -1.58
N THR A 249 14.27 3.87 -0.39
CA THR A 249 13.46 3.23 0.66
C THR A 249 12.17 4.01 0.99
N PRO A 250 12.23 5.28 1.44
CA PRO A 250 11.01 6.06 1.68
C PRO A 250 10.24 6.38 0.39
N ILE A 251 10.90 6.50 -0.77
CA ILE A 251 10.22 6.74 -2.06
C ILE A 251 9.33 5.55 -2.45
N ILE A 252 9.75 4.31 -2.23
CA ILE A 252 8.91 3.11 -2.45
C ILE A 252 7.60 3.23 -1.65
N SER A 253 7.71 3.58 -0.36
CA SER A 253 6.55 3.76 0.50
C SER A 253 5.65 4.91 0.04
N ILE A 254 6.24 6.05 -0.36
CA ILE A 254 5.51 7.21 -0.86
C ILE A 254 4.73 6.88 -2.13
N ALA A 255 5.39 6.29 -3.14
CA ALA A 255 4.77 5.88 -4.40
C ALA A 255 3.60 4.92 -4.14
N PHE A 256 3.79 3.98 -3.21
CA PHE A 256 2.76 3.07 -2.79
C PHE A 256 1.54 3.77 -2.16
N TYR A 257 1.77 4.69 -1.21
CA TYR A 257 0.73 5.45 -0.53
C TYR A 257 -0.02 6.39 -1.50
N MET A 258 0.66 7.02 -2.44
CA MET A 258 0.02 7.85 -3.49
C MET A 258 -1.07 7.08 -4.23
N VAL A 259 -0.77 5.84 -4.64
CA VAL A 259 -1.73 5.02 -5.37
C VAL A 259 -2.89 4.58 -4.46
N ILE A 260 -2.64 4.18 -3.21
CA ILE A 260 -3.73 3.79 -2.29
C ILE A 260 -4.64 4.99 -2.01
N LEU A 261 -4.08 6.13 -1.64
CA LEU A 261 -4.85 7.34 -1.35
C LEU A 261 -5.77 7.69 -2.50
N ARG A 262 -5.26 7.63 -3.74
CA ARG A 262 -6.08 7.95 -4.90
C ARG A 262 -7.21 6.95 -5.13
N ILE A 263 -6.94 5.65 -4.98
CA ILE A 263 -7.96 4.60 -5.10
C ILE A 263 -9.00 4.73 -3.99
N GLY A 264 -8.56 4.96 -2.74
CA GLY A 264 -9.42 5.12 -1.58
C GLY A 264 -10.35 6.32 -1.69
N ILE A 265 -9.83 7.47 -2.11
CA ILE A 265 -10.63 8.68 -2.38
C ILE A 265 -11.64 8.41 -3.50
N ALA A 266 -11.20 7.79 -4.61
CA ALA A 266 -12.10 7.50 -5.74
C ALA A 266 -13.24 6.54 -5.35
N GLN A 267 -12.97 5.56 -4.48
CA GLN A 267 -14.00 4.67 -3.92
C GLN A 267 -14.97 5.42 -3.00
N ASN A 268 -14.45 6.25 -2.09
CA ASN A 268 -15.30 7.01 -1.16
C ASN A 268 -16.22 7.99 -1.89
N SER A 269 -15.76 8.64 -2.97
CA SER A 269 -16.61 9.49 -3.81
C SER A 269 -17.76 8.71 -4.45
N ARG A 270 -17.50 7.49 -4.95
CA ARG A 270 -18.55 6.62 -5.54
C ARG A 270 -19.60 6.20 -4.52
N SER A 271 -19.18 5.83 -3.30
CA SER A 271 -20.10 5.48 -2.21
C SER A 271 -21.01 6.65 -1.83
N ARG A 272 -20.47 7.88 -1.84
CA ARG A 272 -21.23 9.11 -1.53
C ARG A 272 -22.25 9.46 -2.62
N GLU A 273 -21.88 9.36 -3.90
CA GLU A 273 -22.82 9.56 -5.02
C GLU A 273 -23.96 8.52 -5.02
N GLY A 274 -23.63 7.24 -4.75
CA GLY A 274 -24.62 6.18 -4.63
C GLY A 274 -25.64 6.39 -3.51
N ALA A 275 -25.18 6.87 -2.34
CA ALA A 275 -26.07 7.21 -1.23
C ALA A 275 -26.98 8.42 -1.54
N SER A 276 -26.46 9.44 -2.22
CA SER A 276 -27.25 10.63 -2.60
C SER A 276 -28.32 10.36 -3.67
N THR A 277 -28.16 9.30 -4.47
CA THR A 277 -29.12 8.93 -5.53
C THR A 277 -30.34 8.17 -4.96
N ILE A 278 -30.16 7.44 -3.85
CA ILE A 278 -31.26 6.72 -3.18
C ILE A 278 -32.17 7.69 -2.40
N GLN A 279 -31.66 8.89 -2.04
CA GLN A 279 -32.42 9.95 -1.38
C GLN A 279 -32.94 11.01 -2.37
N ARG A 280 -33.35 10.59 -3.56
CA ARG A 280 -34.24 11.37 -4.44
C ARG A 280 -35.50 10.56 -4.70
N THR A 281 -36.37 10.50 -3.69
CA THR A 281 -37.79 10.20 -3.89
C THR A 281 -38.31 11.16 -4.98
N PRO A 282 -39.03 10.69 -6.02
CA PRO A 282 -39.65 11.59 -6.98
C PRO A 282 -40.61 12.50 -6.21
N LEU A 283 -40.40 13.82 -6.29
CA LEU A 283 -41.45 14.76 -5.91
C LEU A 283 -42.71 14.38 -6.71
N PRO A 284 -43.89 14.27 -6.07
CA PRO A 284 -45.11 14.04 -6.80
C PRO A 284 -45.28 15.20 -7.78
N ARG A 285 -45.30 14.85 -9.06
CA ARG A 285 -45.67 15.74 -10.16
C ARG A 285 -47.03 16.32 -9.81
N SER A 286 -47.11 17.64 -9.59
CA SER A 286 -48.39 18.32 -9.45
C SER A 286 -49.12 18.24 -10.79
N GLU A 287 -49.91 17.19 -10.97
CA GLU A 287 -50.97 17.17 -11.96
C GLU A 287 -52.06 18.13 -11.48
N THR A 288 -52.03 19.35 -11.97
CA THR A 288 -53.24 20.15 -12.07
C THR A 288 -54.15 19.48 -13.10
N SER A 289 -55.03 18.59 -12.64
CA SER A 289 -56.22 18.21 -13.38
C SER A 289 -57.43 18.29 -12.48
N ASN A 290 -58.34 19.18 -12.88
CA ASN A 290 -59.78 19.06 -12.66
C ASN A 290 -60.20 17.58 -12.69
N SER A 291 -60.91 17.14 -11.66
CA SER A 291 -62.26 16.56 -11.75
C SER A 291 -62.59 15.75 -10.49
N ASP A 292 -63.78 16.01 -9.97
CA ASP A 292 -64.46 15.28 -8.91
C ASP A 292 -64.45 13.77 -9.13
N ARG A 293 -64.09 13.00 -8.09
CA ARG A 293 -64.75 11.73 -7.74
C ARG A 293 -64.28 11.17 -6.39
N PHE A 294 -65.27 10.81 -5.58
CA PHE A 294 -65.21 10.24 -4.24
C PHE A 294 -64.23 9.05 -4.09
N GLN A 295 -63.49 9.00 -2.97
CA GLN A 295 -62.90 7.79 -2.41
C GLN A 295 -63.55 7.46 -1.05
N PRO A 296 -63.79 6.16 -0.73
CA PRO A 296 -64.44 5.76 0.52
C PRO A 296 -63.48 5.87 1.71
N MET A 297 -64.00 6.34 2.84
CA MET A 297 -63.27 6.54 4.09
C MET A 297 -63.07 5.19 4.80
N HIS A 298 -61.83 4.74 4.95
CA HIS A 298 -61.49 3.58 5.79
C HIS A 298 -61.49 4.01 7.26
N VAL A 299 -62.51 3.57 8.01
CA VAL A 299 -62.61 3.77 9.46
C VAL A 299 -61.93 2.58 10.16
N HIS A 300 -60.88 2.86 10.94
CA HIS A 300 -60.25 1.88 11.82
C HIS A 300 -61.04 1.84 13.13
N ILE A 301 -61.70 0.71 13.42
CA ILE A 301 -62.45 0.50 14.66
C ILE A 301 -61.58 -0.37 15.58
N GLU A 302 -61.04 0.21 16.64
CA GLU A 302 -60.47 -0.56 17.76
C GLU A 302 -61.63 -1.04 18.64
N ARG A 303 -61.73 -2.37 18.79
CA ARG A 303 -62.76 -3.03 19.60
C ARG A 303 -62.20 -3.30 20.99
N LEU A 304 -62.54 -2.45 21.97
CA LEU A 304 -62.35 -2.73 23.39
C LEU A 304 -63.27 -3.90 23.77
N THR A 305 -62.69 -4.99 24.26
CA THR A 305 -63.45 -6.15 24.74
C THR A 305 -63.60 -6.02 26.26
N GLU A 306 -64.81 -5.73 26.71
CA GLU A 306 -65.19 -5.73 28.12
C GLU A 306 -65.36 -7.20 28.55
N VAL A 307 -64.66 -7.61 29.59
CA VAL A 307 -64.80 -8.95 30.17
C VAL A 307 -65.86 -8.88 31.25
N GLU A 308 -67.06 -9.35 30.92
CA GLU A 308 -68.15 -9.56 31.87
C GLU A 308 -67.99 -10.93 32.52
N ILE A 309 -67.78 -10.94 33.83
CA ILE A 309 -67.76 -12.14 34.67
C ILE A 309 -69.20 -12.41 35.07
N GLU A 310 -69.78 -13.49 34.58
CA GLU A 310 -71.05 -14.01 35.10
C GLU A 310 -70.88 -15.46 35.58
N LEU A 311 -71.20 -15.62 36.86
CA LEU A 311 -71.25 -16.86 37.60
C LEU A 311 -72.44 -17.71 37.12
N GLU A 312 -72.28 -19.04 37.18
CA GLU A 312 -73.23 -19.99 37.77
C GLU A 312 -73.31 -21.32 36.98
N GLY A 313 -73.22 -22.43 37.73
CA GLY A 313 -73.86 -23.69 37.35
C GLY A 313 -73.02 -24.75 36.66
N LYS A 314 -72.13 -25.42 37.40
CA LYS A 314 -71.84 -26.84 37.15
C LYS A 314 -71.64 -27.61 38.46
N ALA A 315 -72.76 -27.82 39.15
CA ALA A 315 -72.95 -29.03 39.93
C ALA A 315 -73.04 -30.22 38.96
N ASP A 316 -72.69 -31.40 39.45
CA ASP A 316 -72.73 -32.71 38.78
C ASP A 316 -71.52 -33.06 37.90
N GLU A 317 -70.37 -33.28 38.54
CA GLU A 317 -69.60 -34.53 38.37
C GLU A 317 -68.59 -34.69 39.53
N ALA A 318 -69.10 -34.59 40.76
CA ALA A 318 -68.48 -35.24 41.90
C ALA A 318 -68.86 -36.73 41.84
N SER A 319 -68.11 -37.49 41.06
CA SER A 319 -68.04 -38.93 41.27
C SER A 319 -66.58 -39.35 41.35
N SER A 320 -66.33 -40.27 42.26
CA SER A 320 -65.42 -41.39 42.04
C SER A 320 -63.90 -41.22 42.17
N HIS A 321 -63.37 -40.36 43.05
CA HIS A 321 -61.99 -40.60 43.56
C HIS A 321 -61.79 -40.21 45.04
N GLN A 322 -62.65 -40.73 45.91
CA GLN A 322 -62.32 -40.92 47.32
C GLN A 322 -62.68 -42.36 47.73
N MET A 323 -61.98 -43.34 47.15
CA MET A 323 -61.80 -44.68 47.73
C MET A 323 -60.62 -45.35 47.01
N SER A 324 -59.69 -45.92 47.79
CA SER A 324 -58.51 -46.71 47.39
C SER A 324 -57.18 -45.98 47.13
N ARG A 325 -56.64 -45.31 48.16
CA ARG A 325 -55.23 -45.50 48.54
C ARG A 325 -55.20 -46.28 49.86
N ILE A 326 -54.87 -47.56 49.75
CA ILE A 326 -53.89 -48.20 50.62
C ILE A 326 -52.53 -47.67 50.18
#